data_AF-A0A967YLI0-F1
#
_entry.id   AF-A0A967YLI0-F1
#
_cell.length_a   1.000
_cell.length_b   1.000
_cell.length_c   1.000
_cell.angle_alpha   90.00
_cell.angle_beta   90.00
_cell.angle_gamma   90.00
#
_symmetry.space_group_name_H-M   'P 1'
#
loop_
_entity.id
_entity.type
_entity.pdbx_description
1 polymer ?
#
loop_
_entity_poly.entity_id
_entity_poly.type
_entity_poly.pdbx_seq_one_letter_code
_entity_poly.pdbx_strand_id
1 'polypeptide(L)' 'RLYDVASLSIEVAKNESLMVAEAEVIWSNRYGPDDEITPRGMVVRFTRLATRERQRLQKAIVRHYKAKMNVHRGRAK' A
#
# COMPACT_ATOMS: atom_id res chain seq x y z
N ARG A 1 7.96 -13.41 7.09
CA ARG A 1 9.22 -13.22 7.86
C ARG A 1 10.00 -12.09 7.20
N LEU A 2 11.01 -11.54 7.86
CA LEU A 2 11.86 -10.49 7.25
C LEU A 2 12.55 -11.08 6.00
N TYR A 3 12.59 -10.30 4.93
CA TYR A 3 13.08 -10.65 3.59
C TYR A 3 12.29 -11.74 2.83
N ASP A 4 11.18 -12.22 3.37
CA ASP A 4 10.31 -13.10 2.61
C ASP A 4 9.71 -12.34 1.42
N VAL A 5 9.68 -13.00 0.26
CA VAL A 5 8.99 -12.53 -0.93
C VAL A 5 7.60 -13.14 -0.96
N ALA A 6 6.58 -12.30 -1.14
CA ALA A 6 5.19 -12.70 -1.23
C ALA A 6 4.50 -12.03 -2.42
N SER A 7 3.46 -12.70 -2.91
CA SER A 7 2.50 -12.10 -3.85
C SER A 7 1.48 -11.29 -3.04
N LEU A 8 1.27 -10.04 -3.43
CA LEU A 8 0.39 -9.08 -2.77
C LEU A 8 -0.69 -8.61 -3.74
N SER A 9 -1.95 -8.70 -3.32
CA SER A 9 -3.09 -8.16 -4.03
C SER A 9 -3.58 -6.88 -3.38
N ILE A 10 -3.64 -5.78 -4.14
CA ILE A 10 -4.03 -4.46 -3.66
C ILE A 10 -5.23 -3.94 -4.45
N GLU A 11 -6.31 -3.58 -3.75
CA GLU A 11 -7.38 -2.77 -4.32
C GLU A 11 -7.00 -1.29 -4.21
N VAL A 12 -6.58 -0.71 -5.34
CA VAL A 12 -6.08 0.68 -5.39
C VAL A 12 -7.23 1.70 -5.35
N ALA A 13 -8.41 1.32 -5.83
CA ALA A 13 -9.61 2.14 -5.80
C ALA A 13 -10.85 1.25 -5.84
N LYS A 14 -11.95 1.76 -5.29
CA LYS A 14 -13.22 1.05 -5.28
C LYS A 14 -13.65 0.70 -6.72
N ASN A 15 -14.10 -0.54 -6.93
CA ASN A 15 -14.58 -1.08 -8.21
C ASN A 15 -13.52 -1.21 -9.31
N GLU A 16 -12.25 -1.24 -8.94
CA GLU A 16 -11.12 -1.25 -9.85
C GLU A 16 -10.40 -2.60 -9.66
N SER A 17 -9.92 -3.26 -10.73
CA SER A 17 -9.38 -4.63 -10.63
C SER A 17 -8.23 -4.74 -9.62
N LEU A 18 -8.03 -5.88 -8.97
CA LEU A 18 -6.89 -6.03 -8.06
C LEU A 18 -5.56 -5.84 -8.81
N MET A 19 -4.65 -5.09 -8.19
CA MET A 19 -3.26 -4.98 -8.61
C MET A 19 -2.47 -6.10 -7.94
N VAL A 20 -1.69 -6.87 -8.70
CA VAL A 20 -0.89 -7.97 -8.16
C VAL A 20 0.59 -7.60 -8.23
N ALA A 21 1.27 -7.62 -7.09
CA ALA A 21 2.68 -7.26 -6.99
C ALA A 21 3.47 -8.35 -6.29
N GLU A 22 4.70 -8.60 -6.73
CA GLU A 22 5.67 -9.31 -5.89
C GLU A 22 6.34 -8.30 -4.98
N ALA A 23 6.38 -8.60 -3.69
CA ALA A 23 6.89 -7.71 -2.68
C ALA A 23 7.73 -8.45 -1.65
N GLU A 24 8.84 -7.83 -1.25
CA GLU A 24 9.75 -8.33 -0.22
C GLU A 24 9.44 -7.62 1.11
N VAL A 25 9.31 -8.37 2.20
CA VAL A 25 9.15 -7.80 3.54
C VAL A 25 10.48 -7.19 3.99
N ILE A 26 10.54 -5.86 4.10
CA ILE A 26 11.74 -5.15 4.55
C ILE A 26 11.69 -4.75 6.02
N TRP A 27 10.51 -4.82 6.63
CA TRP A 27 10.32 -4.65 8.07
C TRP A 27 9.02 -5.33 8.50
N SER A 28 9.00 -5.87 9.71
CA SER A 28 7.81 -6.47 10.32
C SER A 28 7.76 -6.11 11.79
N ASN A 29 6.60 -5.69 12.29
CA ASN A 29 6.43 -5.52 13.74
C ASN A 29 6.32 -6.90 14.40
N ARG A 30 7.31 -7.26 15.23
CA ARG A 30 7.36 -8.55 15.91
C ARG A 30 6.67 -8.55 17.29
N TYR A 31 6.53 -7.40 17.94
CA TYR A 31 6.15 -7.34 19.37
C TYR A 31 5.03 -6.33 19.62
N GLY A 32 3.99 -6.78 20.33
CA GLY A 32 2.94 -5.94 20.90
C GLY A 32 2.46 -6.56 22.24
N PRO A 33 1.82 -5.79 23.13
CA PRO A 33 1.43 -6.28 24.46
C PRO A 33 0.45 -7.47 24.45
N ASP A 34 -0.20 -7.76 23.32
CA ASP A 34 -1.02 -8.96 23.10
C ASP A 34 -0.45 -9.74 21.90
N ASP A 35 0.30 -10.80 22.21
CA ASP A 35 1.29 -11.45 21.33
C ASP A 35 0.72 -12.62 20.48
N GLU A 36 -0.61 -12.86 20.52
CA GLU A 36 -1.25 -13.92 19.72
C GLU A 36 -1.55 -13.52 18.26
N ILE A 37 -1.40 -12.23 17.90
CA ILE A 37 -1.65 -11.75 16.53
C ILE A 37 -0.32 -11.36 15.87
N THR A 38 0.37 -12.33 15.29
CA THR A 38 1.60 -12.15 14.51
C THR A 38 1.31 -11.74 13.06
N PRO A 39 2.04 -10.79 12.45
CA PRO A 39 2.48 -9.47 12.92
C PRO A 39 1.44 -8.37 12.61
N ARG A 40 1.31 -7.34 13.48
CA ARG A 40 0.31 -6.26 13.31
C ARG A 40 0.50 -5.37 12.06
N GLY A 41 1.66 -5.46 11.40
CA GLY A 41 1.96 -4.75 10.15
C GLY A 41 3.32 -5.13 9.56
N MET A 42 3.42 -5.00 8.24
CA MET A 42 4.64 -5.22 7.46
C MET A 42 4.90 -4.02 6.57
N VAL A 43 6.17 -3.66 6.43
CA VAL A 43 6.61 -2.79 5.32
C VAL A 43 7.17 -3.70 4.25
N VAL A 44 6.69 -3.50 3.03
CA VAL A 44 7.12 -4.28 1.87
C VAL A 44 7.72 -3.38 0.81
N ARG A 45 8.70 -3.89 0.07
CA ARG A 45 9.27 -3.27 -1.12
C ARG A 45 8.81 -4.05 -2.34
N PHE A 46 8.14 -3.40 -3.29
CA PHE A 46 7.78 -4.04 -4.56
C PHE A 46 9.03 -4.40 -5.36
N THR A 47 9.23 -5.69 -5.62
CA THR A 47 10.36 -6.22 -6.39
C THR A 47 9.99 -6.36 -7.85
N ARG A 48 8.73 -6.72 -8.14
CA ARG A 48 8.19 -6.78 -9.51
C ARG A 48 6.78 -6.20 -9.56
N LEU A 49 6.61 -5.23 -10.47
CA LEU A 49 5.33 -4.59 -10.74
C LEU A 49 5.24 -4.29 -12.24
N ALA A 50 4.18 -4.75 -12.89
CA ALA A 50 4.00 -4.52 -14.32
C ALA A 50 3.92 -3.00 -14.61
N THR A 51 4.42 -2.56 -15.76
CA THR A 51 4.42 -1.13 -16.16
C THR A 51 3.02 -0.52 -16.10
N ARG A 52 2.00 -1.26 -16.54
CA ARG A 52 0.60 -0.85 -16.49
C ARG A 52 0.12 -0.62 -15.05
N GLU A 53 0.50 -1.50 -14.14
CA GLU A 53 0.15 -1.40 -12.71
C GLU A 53 0.91 -0.28 -12.01
N ARG A 54 2.19 -0.08 -12.34
CA ARG A 54 2.99 1.05 -11.87
C ARG A 54 2.34 2.39 -12.24
N GLN A 55 1.92 2.55 -13.50
CA GLN A 55 1.22 3.76 -13.94
C GLN A 55 -0.11 3.96 -13.22
N ARG A 56 -0.85 2.88 -12.98
CA ARG A 56 -2.12 2.91 -12.25
C ARG A 56 -1.91 3.33 -10.78
N LEU A 57 -0.91 2.77 -10.11
CA LEU A 57 -0.53 3.15 -8.75
C LEU A 57 -0.12 4.63 -8.67
N GLN A 58 0.72 5.11 -9.59
CA GLN A 58 1.12 6.51 -9.65
C GLN A 58 -0.09 7.45 -9.81
N LYS A 59 -1.01 7.14 -10.73
CA LYS A 59 -2.24 7.92 -10.92
C LYS A 59 -3.10 7.95 -9.65
N ALA A 60 -3.24 6.81 -8.97
CA ALA A 60 -4.01 6.72 -7.74
C ALA A 60 -3.40 7.53 -6.60
N ILE A 61 -2.06 7.48 -6.44
CA ILE A 61 -1.33 8.30 -5.47
C ILE A 61 -1.58 9.79 -5.73
N VAL A 62 -1.39 10.25 -6.97
CA VAL A 62 -1.61 11.66 -7.34
C VAL A 62 -3.06 12.07 -7.08
N ARG A 63 -4.04 11.24 -7.44
CA ARG A 63 -5.47 11.50 -7.20
C ARG A 63 -5.76 11.62 -5.69
N HIS A 64 -5.23 10.72 -4.88
CA HIS A 64 -5.41 10.74 -3.42
C HIS A 64 -4.87 12.03 -2.80
N TYR A 65 -3.65 12.45 -3.14
CA TYR A 65 -3.08 13.69 -2.63
C TYR A 65 -3.82 14.94 -3.09
N LYS A 66 -4.23 15.00 -4.38
CA LYS A 66 -5.05 16.12 -4.88
C LYS A 66 -6.37 16.25 -4.12
N ALA A 67 -7.07 15.14 -3.89
CA ALA A 67 -8.31 15.14 -3.12
C ALA A 67 -8.09 15.66 -1.69
N LYS A 68 -7.04 15.19 -1.01
CA LYS A 68 -6.71 15.63 0.35
C LYS A 68 -6.40 17.14 0.41
N MET A 69 -5.61 17.65 -0.54
CA MET A 69 -5.27 19.07 -0.63
C MET A 69 -6.48 19.96 -0.93
N ASN A 70 -7.42 19.50 -1.77
CA ASN A 70 -8.65 20.23 -2.05
C ASN A 70 -9.59 20.28 -0.83
N VAL A 71 -9.65 19.21 -0.04
CA VAL A 71 -10.39 19.19 1.23
C VAL A 71 -9.83 20.19 2.24
N HIS A 72 -8.51 20.43 2.25
CA HIS A 72 -7.87 21.38 3.17
C HIS A 72 -8.06 22.84 2.74
N ARG A 73 -8.24 23.10 1.43
CA ARG A 73 -8.58 24.44 0.91
C ARG A 73 -10.06 24.82 1.09
N GLY A 74 -10.96 23.83 1.16
CA GLY A 74 -12.41 24.07 1.32
C GLY A 74 -12.90 24.35 2.75
N ARG A 75 -12.04 24.20 3.78
CA ARG A 75 -12.37 24.46 5.19
C ARG A 75 -12.10 25.90 5.65
N ALA A 76 -11.57 26.75 4.78
CA ALA A 76 -11.44 28.18 5.03
C ALA A 76 -12.64 28.92 4.40
N LYS A 77 -13.82 28.76 4.98
CA LYS A 77 -14.97 29.65 4.80
C LYS A 77 -15.81 29.65 6.06
#